data_AF-A0A2V8MUG7-F1
#
_entry.id   AF-A0A2V8MUG7-F1
#
_cell.length_a   1.000
_cell.length_b   1.000
_cell.length_c   1.000
_cell.angle_alpha   90.00
_cell.angle_beta   90.00
_cell.angle_gamma   90.00
#
_symmetry.space_group_name_H-M   'P 1'
#
loop_
_entity.id
_entity.type
_entity.pdbx_description
1 polymer ?
#
loop_
_entity_poly.entity_id
_entity_poly.type
_entity_poly.pdbx_seq_one_letter_code
_entity_poly.pdbx_strand_id
1 'polypeptide(L)'
;MHPPLRLGFCLSLDFKMKGNIPIPELPLAEEVWLMVAVTSVRERRTQQGKPFREANARNTTGNLALKIWADVLEGREEIRPGLWGVTGKLDTFQNQTQFIVSEYKPITVEQYREYLGCDPLLPRAFTMDIETLALPGFRERVGPKLERDLRLGYMRLEQQDRYFEDIAAEEERVYQLGSLNATSGRVLSIAVHVGPIPGFEVADLNASQAEYAFGIDPEGNEQEEAQALGDFLRLMSDFDPECDEVVGHNLISFDLPFIFQRCLANNIKAKPFVNLGEYNVRGVFDTMRAWWLGDRRSRVSLDDIAWAFGIESSKTSNVEGSKVFELYQAGKLAEIREYNLNDVRVTRKVYERMVACFGR
;
A
#
# COMPACT_ATOMS: atom_id res chain seq x y z
N MET A 1 -45.79 6.10 -36.48
CA MET A 1 -45.83 5.03 -35.45
C MET A 1 -44.52 5.10 -34.69
N HIS A 2 -44.50 5.83 -33.58
CA HIS A 2 -43.39 5.80 -32.62
C HIS A 2 -43.74 4.80 -31.52
N PRO A 3 -42.84 3.89 -31.14
CA PRO A 3 -43.09 3.03 -29.99
C PRO A 3 -42.98 3.87 -28.71
N PRO A 4 -43.80 3.58 -27.68
CA PRO A 4 -43.75 4.31 -26.42
C PRO A 4 -42.47 3.94 -25.66
N LEU A 5 -41.77 4.96 -25.17
CA LEU A 5 -40.77 4.86 -24.12
C LEU A 5 -41.40 4.11 -22.94
N ARG A 6 -40.92 2.89 -22.67
CA ARG A 6 -41.21 2.20 -21.41
C ARG A 6 -40.48 2.94 -20.29
N LEU A 7 -41.20 3.82 -19.59
CA LEU A 7 -40.96 4.08 -18.17
C LEU A 7 -40.98 2.73 -17.44
N GLY A 8 -39.92 2.44 -16.69
CA GLY A 8 -39.84 1.17 -15.97
C GLY A 8 -38.58 1.00 -15.13
N PHE A 9 -38.18 2.00 -14.34
CA PHE A 9 -37.37 1.79 -13.15
C PHE A 9 -37.88 2.74 -12.06
N CYS A 10 -38.79 2.24 -11.23
CA CYS A 10 -39.30 2.96 -10.08
C CYS A 10 -38.32 2.72 -8.93
N LEU A 11 -37.45 3.71 -8.69
CA LEU A 11 -36.77 3.87 -7.41
C LEU A 11 -37.85 4.14 -6.36
N SER A 12 -38.29 3.13 -5.62
CA SER A 12 -39.01 3.33 -4.36
C SER A 12 -38.02 3.69 -3.24
N LEU A 13 -37.12 4.65 -3.49
CA LEU A 13 -36.49 5.40 -2.40
C LEU A 13 -37.49 6.49 -2.04
N ASP A 14 -38.01 6.44 -0.82
CA ASP A 14 -38.97 7.42 -0.34
C ASP A 14 -38.36 8.83 -0.50
N PHE A 15 -38.90 9.63 -1.43
CA PHE A 15 -38.42 10.96 -1.85
C PHE A 15 -38.38 12.01 -0.71
N LYS A 16 -38.70 11.61 0.53
CA LYS A 16 -38.67 12.44 1.75
C LYS A 16 -37.48 12.17 2.67
N MET A 17 -36.72 11.09 2.47
CA MET A 17 -35.52 10.84 3.29
C MET A 17 -34.36 11.72 2.84
N LYS A 18 -33.73 12.44 3.78
CA LYS A 18 -32.46 13.12 3.50
C LYS A 18 -31.44 12.05 3.12
N GLY A 19 -30.70 12.26 2.04
CA GLY A 19 -29.65 11.34 1.68
C GLY A 19 -28.51 11.98 0.94
N ASN A 20 -27.40 11.25 0.94
CA ASN A 20 -26.08 11.70 0.55
C ASN A 20 -25.62 13.00 1.26
N ILE A 21 -25.93 13.10 2.56
CA ILE A 21 -25.27 14.05 3.43
C ILE A 21 -23.79 13.66 3.51
N PRO A 22 -22.84 14.61 3.47
CA PRO A 22 -21.44 14.31 3.70
C PRO A 22 -21.26 13.49 4.98
N ILE A 23 -20.47 12.42 4.93
CA ILE A 23 -20.29 11.50 6.07
C ILE A 23 -19.91 12.23 7.38
N PRO A 24 -19.04 13.26 7.37
CA PRO A 24 -18.73 14.03 8.58
C PRO A 24 -19.89 14.85 9.15
N GLU A 25 -20.93 15.10 8.36
CA GLU A 25 -22.09 15.93 8.68
C GLU A 25 -23.34 15.09 8.99
N LEU A 26 -23.20 13.77 9.07
CA LEU A 26 -24.31 12.85 9.31
C LEU A 26 -25.02 13.18 10.64
N PRO A 27 -26.34 13.40 10.62
CA PRO A 27 -27.11 13.64 11.84
C PRO A 27 -27.17 12.39 12.72
N LEU A 28 -26.99 12.58 14.03
CA LEU A 28 -27.14 11.51 15.02
C LEU A 28 -28.60 11.06 15.11
N ALA A 29 -28.82 9.75 15.12
CA ALA A 29 -30.12 9.09 15.29
C ALA A 29 -31.21 9.44 14.26
N GLU A 30 -30.91 10.21 13.21
CA GLU A 30 -31.79 10.41 12.06
C GLU A 30 -31.53 9.34 10.99
N GLU A 31 -32.60 8.86 10.36
CA GLU A 31 -32.50 7.90 9.26
C GLU A 31 -32.15 8.64 7.95
N VAL A 32 -31.12 8.14 7.28
CA VAL A 32 -30.59 8.68 6.03
C VAL A 32 -30.25 7.54 5.07
N TRP A 33 -30.15 7.85 3.78
CA TRP A 33 -29.59 6.94 2.79
C TRP A 33 -28.24 7.45 2.25
N LEU A 34 -27.32 6.53 1.97
CA LEU A 34 -26.00 6.79 1.43
C LEU A 34 -25.68 5.80 0.31
N MET A 35 -24.91 6.24 -0.69
CA MET A 35 -24.24 5.35 -1.63
C MET A 35 -22.78 5.23 -1.22
N VAL A 36 -22.30 4.00 -1.04
CA VAL A 36 -20.98 3.72 -0.50
C VAL A 36 -20.32 2.57 -1.24
N ALA A 37 -18.99 2.62 -1.33
CA ALA A 37 -18.15 1.47 -1.61
C ALA A 37 -17.85 0.78 -0.27
N VAL A 38 -18.40 -0.42 -0.07
CA VAL A 38 -18.05 -1.29 1.05
C VAL A 38 -16.71 -1.92 0.74
N THR A 39 -15.67 -1.69 1.56
CA THR A 39 -14.27 -2.07 1.29
C THR A 39 -13.84 -3.36 1.99
N SER A 40 -14.51 -3.73 3.09
CA SER A 40 -14.31 -5.01 3.77
C SER A 40 -15.56 -5.38 4.57
N VAL A 41 -15.77 -6.67 4.80
CA VAL A 41 -16.87 -7.21 5.61
C VAL A 41 -16.33 -8.28 6.55
N ARG A 42 -16.72 -8.25 7.82
CA ARG A 42 -16.33 -9.22 8.84
C ARG A 42 -17.56 -9.75 9.56
N GLU A 43 -17.60 -11.07 9.78
CA GLU A 43 -18.57 -11.66 10.72
C GLU A 43 -18.15 -11.38 12.16
N ARG A 44 -19.15 -11.06 12.97
CA ARG A 44 -19.03 -10.89 14.40
C ARG A 44 -20.23 -11.49 15.11
N ARG A 45 -20.05 -11.73 16.41
CA ARG A 45 -21.13 -12.13 17.31
C ARG A 45 -21.08 -11.25 18.54
N THR A 46 -22.24 -10.91 19.09
CA THR A 46 -22.32 -10.26 20.40
C THR A 46 -21.87 -11.22 21.49
N GLN A 47 -21.69 -10.73 22.72
CA GLN A 47 -21.42 -11.59 23.89
C GLN A 47 -22.54 -12.63 24.11
N GLN A 48 -23.78 -12.32 23.70
CA GLN A 48 -24.93 -13.22 23.76
C GLN A 48 -25.03 -14.14 22.53
N GLY A 49 -24.04 -14.11 21.62
CA GLY A 49 -23.98 -14.96 20.45
C GLY A 49 -24.79 -14.48 19.24
N LYS A 50 -25.47 -13.33 19.29
CA LYS A 50 -26.25 -12.79 18.16
C LYS A 50 -25.29 -12.41 17.03
N PRO A 51 -25.44 -12.98 15.81
CA PRO A 51 -24.58 -12.65 14.69
C PRO A 51 -24.88 -11.26 14.13
N PHE A 52 -23.83 -10.61 13.64
CA PHE A 52 -23.90 -9.36 12.89
C PHE A 52 -22.69 -9.24 11.96
N ARG A 53 -22.78 -8.37 10.95
CA ARG A 53 -21.66 -7.99 10.10
C ARG A 53 -21.17 -6.60 10.48
N GLU A 54 -19.86 -6.45 10.55
CA GLU A 54 -19.18 -5.15 10.53
C GLU A 54 -18.59 -4.95 9.14
N ALA A 55 -18.78 -3.77 8.56
CA ALA A 55 -18.19 -3.44 7.28
C ALA A 55 -17.52 -2.07 7.32
N ASN A 56 -16.36 -1.94 6.68
CA ASN A 56 -15.83 -0.62 6.37
C ASN A 56 -16.43 -0.18 5.04
N ALA A 57 -16.90 1.06 4.97
CA ALA A 57 -17.45 1.64 3.76
C ALA A 57 -16.99 3.08 3.59
N ARG A 58 -17.04 3.58 2.36
CA ARG A 58 -16.66 4.95 2.06
C ARG A 58 -17.44 5.52 0.89
N ASN A 59 -17.44 6.85 0.79
CA ASN A 59 -17.76 7.55 -0.45
C ASN A 59 -16.79 8.74 -0.60
N THR A 60 -17.05 9.65 -1.53
CA THR A 60 -16.19 10.80 -1.79
C THR A 60 -16.10 11.81 -0.63
N THR A 61 -16.95 11.67 0.39
CA THR A 61 -17.01 12.59 1.53
C THR A 61 -16.37 12.03 2.81
N GLY A 62 -16.06 10.73 2.86
CA GLY A 62 -15.41 10.13 4.04
C GLY A 62 -15.58 8.62 4.15
N ASN A 63 -15.26 8.10 5.34
CA ASN A 63 -15.33 6.69 5.70
C ASN A 63 -16.35 6.46 6.82
N LEU A 64 -16.96 5.28 6.83
CA LEU A 64 -18.02 4.90 7.75
C LEU A 64 -17.91 3.42 8.13
N ALA A 65 -18.00 3.14 9.44
CA ALA A 65 -18.18 1.78 9.93
C ALA A 65 -19.66 1.42 9.89
N LEU A 66 -20.02 0.42 9.09
CA LEU A 66 -21.37 -0.12 9.00
C LEU A 66 -21.56 -1.26 10.00
N LYS A 67 -22.71 -1.28 10.65
CA LYS A 67 -23.16 -2.38 11.50
C LYS A 67 -24.50 -2.91 11.00
N ILE A 68 -24.50 -4.20 10.65
CA ILE A 68 -25.63 -4.84 9.98
C ILE A 68 -26.04 -6.06 10.79
N TRP A 69 -27.22 -5.99 11.41
CA TRP A 69 -27.72 -7.06 12.25
C TRP A 69 -28.30 -8.21 11.43
N ALA A 70 -28.32 -9.42 12.00
CA ALA A 70 -28.81 -10.62 11.31
C ALA A 70 -30.22 -10.49 10.73
N ASP A 71 -31.12 -9.78 11.43
CA ASP A 71 -32.48 -9.50 10.99
C ASP A 71 -32.54 -8.63 9.72
N VAL A 72 -31.52 -7.81 9.48
CA VAL A 72 -31.40 -7.00 8.25
C VAL A 72 -30.85 -7.84 7.09
N LEU A 73 -30.04 -8.86 7.38
CA LEU A 73 -29.44 -9.76 6.38
C LEU A 73 -30.43 -10.80 5.85
N GLU A 74 -31.48 -11.14 6.62
CA GLU A 74 -32.39 -12.23 6.31
C GLU A 74 -33.18 -11.97 5.01
N GLY A 75 -33.08 -12.90 4.05
CA GLY A 75 -33.78 -12.81 2.76
C GLY A 75 -33.20 -11.80 1.75
N ARG A 76 -32.00 -11.27 2.00
CA ARG A 76 -31.31 -10.30 1.12
C ARG A 76 -30.05 -10.88 0.48
N GLU A 77 -29.54 -10.20 -0.53
CA GLU A 77 -28.21 -10.51 -1.09
C GLU A 77 -27.13 -10.35 -0.01
N GLU A 78 -26.12 -11.22 -0.04
CA GLU A 78 -25.00 -11.14 0.89
C GLU A 78 -24.19 -9.86 0.64
N ILE A 79 -24.02 -9.06 1.70
CA ILE A 79 -23.15 -7.89 1.64
C ILE A 79 -21.68 -8.33 1.52
N ARG A 80 -21.01 -7.82 0.49
CA ARG A 80 -19.62 -8.12 0.15
C ARG A 80 -18.92 -6.85 -0.34
N PRO A 81 -17.58 -6.84 -0.45
CA PRO A 81 -16.88 -5.72 -1.06
C PRO A 81 -17.50 -5.34 -2.42
N GLY A 82 -17.79 -4.06 -2.63
CA GLY A 82 -18.53 -3.57 -3.80
C GLY A 82 -19.35 -2.31 -3.53
N LEU A 83 -20.20 -1.91 -4.48
CA LEU A 83 -21.05 -0.71 -4.34
C LEU A 83 -22.42 -1.05 -3.77
N TRP A 84 -22.82 -0.29 -2.76
CA TRP A 84 -24.08 -0.49 -2.05
C TRP A 84 -24.79 0.84 -1.78
N GLY A 85 -26.10 0.84 -1.97
CA GLY A 85 -26.98 1.81 -1.35
C GLY A 85 -27.34 1.30 0.04
N VAL A 86 -27.09 2.10 1.06
CA VAL A 86 -27.39 1.77 2.47
C VAL A 86 -28.32 2.81 3.06
N THR A 87 -29.31 2.37 3.82
CA THR A 87 -30.19 3.20 4.65
C THR A 87 -29.94 2.85 6.09
N GLY A 88 -29.94 3.85 6.96
CA GLY A 88 -29.70 3.63 8.38
C GLY A 88 -29.49 4.94 9.13
N LYS A 89 -28.94 4.83 10.33
CA LYS A 89 -28.72 5.98 11.21
C LYS A 89 -27.35 5.93 11.86
N LEU A 90 -26.79 7.12 12.06
CA LEU A 90 -25.57 7.27 12.85
C LEU A 90 -25.91 7.08 14.33
N ASP A 91 -25.16 6.22 15.00
CA ASP A 91 -25.31 5.94 16.43
C ASP A 91 -23.94 5.91 17.11
N THR A 92 -23.92 6.14 18.42
CA THR A 92 -22.70 6.13 19.23
C THR A 92 -22.77 5.02 20.26
N PHE A 93 -21.87 4.06 20.17
CA PHE A 93 -21.75 2.97 21.14
C PHE A 93 -20.34 2.92 21.69
N GLN A 94 -20.20 2.96 23.03
CA GLN A 94 -18.89 2.96 23.71
C GLN A 94 -17.91 4.02 23.14
N ASN A 95 -18.42 5.23 22.86
CA ASN A 95 -17.68 6.35 22.24
C ASN A 95 -17.15 6.08 20.83
N GLN A 96 -17.62 5.03 20.15
CA GLN A 96 -17.37 4.82 18.73
C GLN A 96 -18.64 5.09 17.94
N THR A 97 -18.49 5.94 16.92
CA THR A 97 -19.54 6.23 15.97
C THR A 97 -19.66 5.07 14.99
N GLN A 98 -20.87 4.55 14.81
CA GLN A 98 -21.18 3.46 13.90
C GLN A 98 -22.49 3.76 13.17
N PHE A 99 -22.60 3.34 11.92
CA PHE A 99 -23.83 3.47 11.15
C PHE A 99 -24.63 2.18 11.22
N ILE A 100 -25.77 2.23 11.91
CA ILE A 100 -26.65 1.08 12.04
C ILE A 100 -27.50 0.99 10.78
N VAL A 101 -27.23 0.00 9.94
CA VAL A 101 -27.91 -0.22 8.67
C VAL A 101 -29.28 -0.83 8.94
N SER A 102 -30.34 -0.20 8.44
CA SER A 102 -31.73 -0.72 8.44
C SER A 102 -32.07 -1.40 7.12
N GLU A 103 -31.46 -0.97 6.02
CA GLU A 103 -31.66 -1.54 4.69
C GLU A 103 -30.40 -1.37 3.83
N TYR A 104 -30.14 -2.32 2.94
CA TYR A 104 -29.11 -2.19 1.92
C TYR A 104 -29.51 -2.90 0.63
N LYS A 105 -28.93 -2.47 -0.49
CA LYS A 105 -29.08 -3.08 -1.82
C LYS A 105 -27.84 -2.82 -2.69
N PRO A 106 -27.48 -3.74 -3.61
CA PRO A 106 -26.42 -3.47 -4.58
C PRO A 106 -26.83 -2.29 -5.46
N ILE A 107 -25.84 -1.52 -5.93
CA ILE A 107 -26.03 -0.44 -6.89
C ILE A 107 -25.03 -0.54 -8.02
N THR A 108 -25.37 0.03 -9.18
CA THR A 108 -24.44 0.14 -10.31
C THR A 108 -23.61 1.41 -10.24
N VAL A 109 -22.57 1.48 -11.06
CA VAL A 109 -21.74 2.68 -11.21
C VAL A 109 -22.55 3.84 -11.76
N GLU A 110 -23.45 3.59 -12.70
CA GLU A 110 -24.34 4.59 -13.29
C GLU A 110 -25.22 5.21 -12.22
N GLN A 111 -25.80 4.37 -11.34
CA GLN A 111 -26.58 4.86 -10.20
C GLN A 111 -25.71 5.71 -9.26
N TYR A 112 -24.50 5.24 -8.92
CA TYR A 112 -23.58 6.01 -8.08
C TYR A 112 -23.29 7.39 -8.71
N ARG A 113 -22.97 7.44 -10.00
CA ARG A 113 -22.70 8.68 -10.75
C ARG A 113 -23.91 9.60 -10.84
N GLU A 114 -25.09 9.05 -11.11
CA GLU A 114 -26.33 9.81 -11.24
C GLU A 114 -26.64 10.59 -9.95
N TYR A 115 -26.41 9.97 -8.80
CA TYR A 115 -26.70 10.57 -7.50
C TYR A 115 -25.55 11.42 -6.93
N LEU A 116 -24.30 11.04 -7.19
CA LEU A 116 -23.12 11.67 -6.57
C LEU A 116 -22.33 12.58 -7.52
N GLY A 117 -22.62 12.54 -8.82
CA GLY A 117 -21.95 13.35 -9.84
C GLY A 117 -20.46 13.01 -10.04
N CYS A 118 -19.99 11.88 -9.50
CA CYS A 118 -18.59 11.45 -9.54
C CYS A 118 -18.45 9.93 -9.57
N ASP A 119 -17.26 9.45 -9.92
CA ASP A 119 -16.91 8.04 -9.78
C ASP A 119 -16.74 7.64 -8.31
N PRO A 120 -17.07 6.40 -7.93
CA PRO A 120 -16.78 5.90 -6.60
C PRO A 120 -15.28 5.84 -6.34
N LEU A 121 -14.90 6.19 -5.10
CA LEU A 121 -13.52 6.12 -4.66
C LEU A 121 -13.19 4.68 -4.29
N LEU A 122 -12.59 3.95 -5.24
CA LEU A 122 -12.20 2.56 -5.03
C LEU A 122 -10.89 2.47 -4.23
N PRO A 123 -10.74 1.44 -3.36
CA PRO A 123 -9.47 1.15 -2.70
C PRO A 123 -8.33 0.92 -3.71
N ARG A 124 -7.16 1.46 -3.41
CA ARG A 124 -5.97 1.34 -4.24
C ARG A 124 -4.86 0.59 -3.52
N ALA A 125 -4.16 -0.25 -4.25
CA ALA A 125 -2.89 -0.82 -3.85
C ALA A 125 -1.74 -0.04 -4.52
N PHE A 126 -0.86 0.54 -3.70
CA PHE A 126 0.38 1.21 -4.06
C PHE A 126 1.52 0.20 -3.86
N THR A 127 1.82 -0.58 -4.90
CA THR A 127 2.95 -1.53 -4.85
C THR A 127 4.23 -0.76 -5.09
N MET A 128 5.24 -0.90 -4.23
CA MET A 128 6.45 -0.09 -4.31
C MET A 128 7.72 -0.85 -3.93
N ASP A 129 8.83 -0.31 -4.41
CA ASP A 129 10.20 -0.73 -4.11
C ASP A 129 11.14 0.49 -4.23
N ILE A 130 12.30 0.44 -3.55
CA ILE A 130 13.32 1.49 -3.64
C ILE A 130 14.69 0.95 -4.02
N GLU A 131 15.41 1.76 -4.80
CA GLU A 131 16.83 1.58 -5.03
C GLU A 131 17.66 2.60 -4.28
N THR A 132 18.78 2.14 -3.72
CA THR A 132 19.61 2.93 -2.82
C THR A 132 21.07 2.91 -3.22
N LEU A 133 21.78 4.00 -2.90
CA LEU A 133 23.22 4.12 -3.08
C LEU A 133 23.87 4.60 -1.79
N ALA A 134 25.14 4.24 -1.59
CA ALA A 134 25.95 4.84 -0.55
C ALA A 134 26.17 6.34 -0.83
N LEU A 135 26.10 7.17 0.21
CA LEU A 135 26.44 8.59 0.12
C LEU A 135 27.94 8.73 -0.19
N PRO A 136 28.35 9.60 -1.13
CA PRO A 136 29.78 9.81 -1.42
C PRO A 136 30.61 10.16 -0.17
N GLY A 137 30.09 11.06 0.68
CA GLY A 137 30.75 11.44 1.93
C GLY A 137 30.80 10.35 3.01
N PHE A 138 30.06 9.25 2.85
CA PHE A 138 30.19 8.10 3.76
C PHE A 138 31.54 7.40 3.58
N ARG A 139 32.12 7.43 2.37
CA ARG A 139 33.40 6.77 2.05
C ARG A 139 34.52 7.18 3.00
N GLU A 140 34.61 8.48 3.30
CA GLU A 140 35.61 9.05 4.22
C GLU A 140 35.46 8.56 5.66
N ARG A 141 34.29 8.05 6.04
CA ARG A 141 34.00 7.56 7.39
C ARG A 141 34.32 6.07 7.55
N VAL A 142 34.49 5.32 6.46
CA VAL A 142 34.59 3.86 6.50
C VAL A 142 35.88 3.41 7.19
N GLY A 143 37.03 3.85 6.70
CA GLY A 143 38.34 3.46 7.27
C GLY A 143 38.46 3.79 8.76
N PRO A 144 38.23 5.06 9.20
CA PRO A 144 38.29 5.42 10.61
C PRO A 144 37.29 4.64 11.49
N LYS A 145 36.12 4.29 10.94
CA LYS A 145 35.15 3.45 11.64
C LYS A 145 35.67 2.03 11.82
N LEU A 146 36.21 1.41 10.77
CA LEU A 146 36.74 0.04 10.82
C LEU A 146 37.92 -0.06 11.78
N GLU A 147 38.87 0.87 11.73
CA GLU A 147 39.99 0.93 12.66
C GLU A 147 39.51 1.03 14.12
N ARG A 148 38.53 1.92 14.37
CA ARG A 148 37.93 2.07 15.70
C ARG A 148 37.20 0.81 16.15
N ASP A 149 36.40 0.21 15.28
CA ASP A 149 35.60 -0.98 15.60
C ASP A 149 36.50 -2.21 15.84
N LEU A 150 37.63 -2.32 15.12
CA LEU A 150 38.68 -3.31 15.39
C LEU A 150 39.33 -3.06 16.77
N ARG A 151 39.78 -1.83 17.03
CA ARG A 151 40.43 -1.45 18.29
C ARG A 151 39.54 -1.67 19.51
N LEU A 152 38.24 -1.44 19.38
CA LEU A 152 37.26 -1.62 20.46
C LEU A 152 36.71 -3.05 20.57
N GLY A 153 37.12 -3.96 19.68
CA GLY A 153 36.63 -5.35 19.68
C GLY A 153 35.18 -5.51 19.23
N TYR A 154 34.63 -4.55 18.49
CA TYR A 154 33.28 -4.61 17.92
C TYR A 154 33.22 -5.33 16.57
N MET A 155 34.37 -5.55 15.94
CA MET A 155 34.47 -6.25 14.66
C MET A 155 34.37 -7.76 14.85
N ARG A 156 33.46 -8.44 14.14
CA ARG A 156 33.33 -9.91 14.15
C ARG A 156 34.57 -10.58 13.55
N LEU A 157 34.91 -11.80 13.98
CA LEU A 157 36.09 -12.53 13.51
C LEU A 157 36.18 -12.61 11.98
N GLU A 158 35.12 -13.05 11.31
CA GLU A 158 35.08 -13.11 9.84
C GLU A 158 35.33 -11.77 9.15
N GLN A 159 34.97 -10.66 9.80
CA GLN A 159 35.23 -9.32 9.27
C GLN A 159 36.68 -8.90 9.54
N GLN A 160 37.26 -9.29 10.67
CA GLN A 160 38.68 -9.08 10.95
C GLN A 160 39.54 -9.82 9.93
N ASP A 161 39.20 -11.08 9.61
CA ASP A 161 39.91 -11.87 8.63
C ASP A 161 39.95 -11.16 7.27
N ARG A 162 38.79 -10.69 6.78
CA ARG A 162 38.71 -9.90 5.53
C ARG A 162 39.48 -8.58 5.62
N TYR A 163 39.39 -7.89 6.76
CA TYR A 163 40.07 -6.61 6.97
C TYR A 163 41.59 -6.77 6.97
N PHE A 164 42.13 -7.84 7.57
CA PHE A 164 43.56 -8.11 7.58
C PHE A 164 44.08 -8.71 6.27
N GLU A 165 43.23 -9.41 5.53
CA GLU A 165 43.54 -9.89 4.19
C GLU A 165 43.70 -8.72 3.19
N ASP A 166 42.72 -7.81 3.15
CA ASP A 166 42.77 -6.61 2.31
C ASP A 166 41.88 -5.49 2.90
N ILE A 167 42.55 -4.50 3.51
CA ILE A 167 41.89 -3.34 4.11
C ILE A 167 41.08 -2.57 3.07
N ALA A 168 41.62 -2.35 1.88
CA ALA A 168 40.98 -1.53 0.86
C ALA A 168 39.73 -2.23 0.30
N ALA A 169 39.80 -3.56 0.11
CA ALA A 169 38.64 -4.34 -0.31
C ALA A 169 37.53 -4.36 0.74
N GLU A 170 37.88 -4.49 2.04
CA GLU A 170 36.87 -4.45 3.11
C GLU A 170 36.29 -3.03 3.28
N GLU A 171 37.08 -1.98 3.11
CA GLU A 171 36.59 -0.60 3.06
C GLU A 171 35.58 -0.39 1.91
N GLU A 172 35.90 -0.87 0.70
CA GLU A 172 34.98 -0.79 -0.44
C GLU A 172 33.69 -1.57 -0.19
N ARG A 173 33.79 -2.79 0.36
CA ARG A 173 32.63 -3.61 0.72
C ARG A 173 31.73 -2.92 1.74
N VAL A 174 32.31 -2.30 2.77
CA VAL A 174 31.56 -1.58 3.81
C VAL A 174 30.97 -0.29 3.27
N TYR A 175 31.66 0.40 2.37
CA TYR A 175 31.12 1.54 1.64
C TYR A 175 29.86 1.14 0.87
N GLN A 176 29.93 0.07 0.07
CA GLN A 176 28.79 -0.44 -0.71
C GLN A 176 27.61 -0.83 0.18
N LEU A 177 27.86 -1.56 1.28
CA LEU A 177 26.82 -1.88 2.27
C LEU A 177 26.21 -0.63 2.95
N GLY A 178 26.86 0.52 2.83
CA GLY A 178 26.31 1.80 3.27
C GLY A 178 24.98 2.17 2.61
N SER A 179 24.68 1.64 1.41
CA SER A 179 23.38 1.82 0.74
C SER A 179 22.22 1.24 1.56
N LEU A 180 22.45 0.20 2.36
CA LEU A 180 21.42 -0.49 3.15
C LEU A 180 21.07 0.20 4.48
N ASN A 181 21.57 1.42 4.71
CA ASN A 181 21.26 2.19 5.92
C ASN A 181 21.09 3.67 5.61
N ALA A 182 19.98 4.28 6.04
CA ALA A 182 19.64 5.67 5.71
C ALA A 182 20.62 6.73 6.25
N THR A 183 21.49 6.38 7.20
CA THR A 183 22.55 7.28 7.71
C THR A 183 23.80 7.32 6.83
N SER A 184 24.00 6.30 6.00
CA SER A 184 25.15 6.13 5.10
C SER A 184 24.75 6.04 3.63
N GLY A 185 23.48 5.85 3.35
CA GLY A 185 22.92 5.75 2.01
C GLY A 185 21.90 6.84 1.72
N ARG A 186 21.47 6.87 0.47
CA ARG A 186 20.44 7.75 -0.08
C ARG A 186 19.53 6.95 -1.00
N VAL A 187 18.31 7.45 -1.19
CA VAL A 187 17.41 6.95 -2.23
C VAL A 187 17.94 7.41 -3.59
N LEU A 188 18.05 6.47 -4.52
CA LEU A 188 18.33 6.70 -5.94
C LEU A 188 17.03 6.64 -6.75
N SER A 189 16.19 5.63 -6.51
CA SER A 189 14.93 5.47 -7.22
C SER A 189 13.82 4.98 -6.29
N ILE A 190 12.59 5.44 -6.55
CA ILE A 190 11.37 4.91 -5.93
C ILE A 190 10.44 4.52 -7.07
N ALA A 191 10.10 3.24 -7.18
CA ALA A 191 9.13 2.76 -8.15
C ALA A 191 7.79 2.52 -7.44
N VAL A 192 6.69 2.88 -8.09
CA VAL A 192 5.34 2.67 -7.57
C VAL A 192 4.40 2.25 -8.69
N HIS A 193 3.70 1.13 -8.53
CA HIS A 193 2.54 0.74 -9.32
C HIS A 193 1.29 1.00 -8.49
N VAL A 194 0.40 1.84 -9.00
CA VAL A 194 -0.92 2.09 -8.42
C VAL A 194 -1.94 1.30 -9.22
N GLY A 195 -2.72 0.46 -8.55
CA GLY A 195 -3.79 -0.31 -9.18
C GLY A 195 -4.85 -0.75 -8.17
N PRO A 196 -5.86 -1.51 -8.60
CA PRO A 196 -6.92 -1.98 -7.70
C PRO A 196 -6.39 -2.92 -6.62
N ILE A 197 -7.11 -3.06 -5.51
CA ILE A 197 -6.88 -4.16 -4.57
C ILE A 197 -7.49 -5.45 -5.15
N PRO A 198 -6.75 -6.58 -5.19
CA PRO A 198 -7.27 -7.86 -5.68
C PRO A 198 -8.51 -8.30 -4.89
N GLY A 199 -9.52 -8.80 -5.59
CA GLY A 199 -10.81 -9.16 -4.99
C GLY A 199 -11.76 -7.97 -4.76
N PHE A 200 -11.37 -6.75 -5.14
CA PHE A 200 -12.24 -5.57 -5.17
C PHE A 200 -12.59 -5.19 -6.60
N GLU A 201 -13.54 -5.92 -7.21
CA GLU A 201 -13.98 -5.65 -8.57
C GLU A 201 -15.37 -5.00 -8.56
N VAL A 202 -15.50 -3.88 -9.26
CA VAL A 202 -16.78 -3.23 -9.51
C VAL A 202 -17.04 -3.31 -11.00
N ALA A 203 -18.14 -3.96 -11.38
CA ALA A 203 -18.56 -4.06 -12.77
C ALA A 203 -18.64 -2.66 -13.41
N ASP A 204 -18.23 -2.55 -14.67
CA ASP A 204 -18.29 -1.31 -15.47
C ASP A 204 -17.40 -0.15 -14.97
N LEU A 205 -16.50 -0.42 -14.02
CA LEU A 205 -15.38 0.44 -13.63
C LEU A 205 -14.05 -0.24 -13.91
N ASN A 206 -13.35 0.23 -14.94
CA ASN A 206 -11.95 -0.09 -15.10
C ASN A 206 -11.15 0.74 -14.11
N ALA A 207 -10.65 0.12 -13.04
CA ALA A 207 -9.66 0.74 -12.18
C ALA A 207 -8.43 1.10 -13.02
N SER A 208 -8.08 2.39 -13.06
CA SER A 208 -6.86 2.82 -13.74
C SER A 208 -5.65 2.19 -13.05
N GLN A 209 -4.69 1.78 -13.86
CA GLN A 209 -3.38 1.37 -13.39
C GLN A 209 -2.36 2.39 -13.89
N ALA A 210 -1.40 2.73 -13.05
CA ALA A 210 -0.35 3.68 -13.40
C ALA A 210 0.96 3.27 -12.72
N GLU A 211 2.06 3.48 -13.43
CA GLU A 211 3.41 3.28 -12.92
C GLU A 211 4.12 4.62 -12.82
N TYR A 212 4.84 4.78 -11.71
CA TYR A 212 5.61 5.96 -11.39
C TYR A 212 7.03 5.53 -11.03
N ALA A 213 8.00 6.32 -11.46
CA ALA A 213 9.38 6.21 -11.02
C ALA A 213 9.85 7.61 -10.63
N PHE A 214 10.41 7.73 -9.43
CA PHE A 214 10.99 8.97 -8.91
C PHE A 214 12.51 8.79 -8.77
N GLY A 215 13.27 9.87 -8.85
CA GLY A 215 14.74 9.86 -8.73
C GLY A 215 15.50 9.53 -10.02
N ILE A 216 14.87 8.86 -10.98
CA ILE A 216 15.39 8.70 -12.35
C ILE A 216 14.26 9.01 -13.33
N ASP A 217 14.47 10.00 -14.20
CA ASP A 217 13.47 10.40 -15.21
C ASP A 217 13.34 9.36 -16.35
N PRO A 218 12.31 9.47 -17.22
CA PRO A 218 12.13 8.55 -18.36
C PRO A 218 13.29 8.54 -19.36
N GLU A 219 14.06 9.62 -19.44
CA GLU A 219 15.24 9.76 -20.29
C GLU A 219 16.50 9.12 -19.66
N GLY A 220 16.42 8.64 -18.42
CA GLY A 220 17.52 8.01 -17.70
C GLY A 220 18.47 9.00 -17.04
N ASN A 221 18.01 10.19 -16.69
CA ASN A 221 18.78 11.15 -15.89
C ASN A 221 18.39 11.06 -14.42
N GLU A 222 19.40 11.20 -13.56
CA GLU A 222 19.20 11.26 -12.13
C GLU A 222 18.59 12.60 -11.69
N GLN A 223 17.64 12.54 -10.76
CA GLN A 223 17.04 13.69 -10.10
C GLN A 223 17.50 13.75 -8.64
N GLU A 224 17.45 14.94 -8.05
CA GLU A 224 17.82 15.15 -6.65
C GLU A 224 16.96 14.30 -5.71
N GLU A 225 17.58 13.67 -4.69
CA GLU A 225 16.88 12.81 -3.73
C GLU A 225 15.70 13.54 -3.07
N ALA A 226 15.88 14.81 -2.71
CA ALA A 226 14.84 15.59 -2.05
C ALA A 226 13.62 15.82 -2.95
N GLN A 227 13.83 15.98 -4.27
CA GLN A 227 12.75 16.07 -5.23
C GLN A 227 12.01 14.74 -5.34
N ALA A 228 12.75 13.63 -5.49
CA ALA A 228 12.17 12.29 -5.59
C ALA A 228 11.30 11.94 -4.36
N LEU A 229 11.79 12.21 -3.16
CA LEU A 229 11.05 12.03 -1.91
C LEU A 229 9.79 12.91 -1.86
N GLY A 230 9.90 14.19 -2.24
CA GLY A 230 8.78 15.12 -2.26
C GLY A 230 7.68 14.72 -3.24
N ASP A 231 8.06 14.25 -4.43
CA ASP A 231 7.13 13.81 -5.46
C ASP A 231 6.44 12.50 -5.08
N PHE A 232 7.17 11.54 -4.48
CA PHE A 232 6.59 10.35 -3.88
C PHE A 232 5.58 10.68 -2.77
N LEU A 233 5.92 11.58 -1.85
CA LEU A 233 4.99 12.02 -0.81
C LEU A 233 3.75 12.72 -1.36
N ARG A 234 3.87 13.39 -2.51
CA ARG A 234 2.71 13.98 -3.22
C ARG A 234 1.81 12.91 -3.80
N LEU A 235 2.38 11.84 -4.39
CA LEU A 235 1.61 10.68 -4.85
C LEU A 235 0.83 10.03 -3.68
N MET A 236 1.46 9.92 -2.51
CA MET A 236 0.87 9.33 -1.31
C MET A 236 -0.03 10.29 -0.50
N SER A 237 -0.29 11.50 -1.01
CA SER A 237 -0.92 12.56 -0.20
C SER A 237 -2.38 12.29 0.17
N ASP A 238 -3.09 11.50 -0.63
CA ASP A 238 -4.48 11.07 -0.40
C ASP A 238 -4.59 9.61 0.06
N PHE A 239 -3.46 8.97 0.40
CA PHE A 239 -3.44 7.59 0.89
C PHE A 239 -4.20 7.47 2.20
N ASP A 240 -5.10 6.49 2.27
CA ASP A 240 -5.90 6.19 3.45
C ASP A 240 -5.62 4.76 3.96
N PRO A 241 -4.91 4.57 5.09
CA PRO A 241 -4.54 3.24 5.60
C PRO A 241 -5.74 2.37 6.03
N GLU A 242 -6.94 2.93 6.14
CA GLU A 242 -8.16 2.16 6.45
C GLU A 242 -8.81 1.56 5.19
N CYS A 243 -8.44 2.05 4.00
CA CYS A 243 -9.01 1.62 2.72
C CYS A 243 -7.94 1.10 1.76
N ASP A 244 -6.92 1.91 1.52
CA ASP A 244 -5.80 1.68 0.61
C ASP A 244 -4.74 0.76 1.25
N GLU A 245 -3.85 0.22 0.41
CA GLU A 245 -2.74 -0.63 0.84
C GLU A 245 -1.43 -0.19 0.17
N VAL A 246 -0.36 -0.08 0.94
CA VAL A 246 1.00 -0.06 0.42
C VAL A 246 1.51 -1.48 0.40
N VAL A 247 1.93 -1.95 -0.77
CA VAL A 247 2.35 -3.33 -1.00
C VAL A 247 3.83 -3.31 -1.35
N GLY A 248 4.59 -4.29 -0.86
CA GLY A 248 5.99 -4.40 -1.23
C GLY A 248 6.63 -5.64 -0.62
N HIS A 249 7.95 -5.76 -0.77
CA HIS A 249 8.70 -6.88 -0.21
C HIS A 249 9.68 -6.36 0.84
N ASN A 250 9.50 -6.74 2.12
CA ASN A 250 10.30 -6.25 3.25
C ASN A 250 10.15 -4.74 3.58
N LEU A 251 9.06 -4.11 3.12
CA LEU A 251 8.75 -2.70 3.33
C LEU A 251 8.88 -2.22 4.78
N ILE A 252 8.35 -3.01 5.72
CA ILE A 252 8.26 -2.57 7.12
C ILE A 252 9.64 -2.57 7.78
N SER A 253 10.53 -3.43 7.30
CA SER A 253 11.86 -3.62 7.87
C SER A 253 12.96 -2.92 7.08
N PHE A 254 12.65 -2.31 5.92
CA PHE A 254 13.62 -1.57 5.11
C PHE A 254 13.05 -0.30 4.48
N ASP A 255 12.25 -0.41 3.42
CA ASP A 255 11.92 0.68 2.50
C ASP A 255 11.22 1.86 3.18
N LEU A 256 10.14 1.60 3.91
CA LEU A 256 9.35 2.65 4.56
C LEU A 256 10.16 3.35 5.67
N PRO A 257 10.84 2.64 6.59
CA PRO A 257 11.80 3.27 7.49
C PRO A 257 12.86 4.10 6.76
N PHE A 258 13.44 3.57 5.68
CA PHE A 258 14.51 4.22 4.94
C PHE A 258 14.02 5.55 4.34
N ILE A 259 12.89 5.55 3.64
CA ILE A 259 12.27 6.75 3.07
C ILE A 259 12.02 7.80 4.14
N PHE A 260 11.35 7.46 5.25
CA PHE A 260 11.05 8.46 6.28
C PHE A 260 12.31 8.98 7.00
N GLN A 261 13.33 8.14 7.19
CA GLN A 261 14.63 8.56 7.70
C GLN A 261 15.36 9.50 6.72
N ARG A 262 15.26 9.24 5.41
CA ARG A 262 15.82 10.13 4.38
C ARG A 262 15.05 11.44 4.25
N CYS A 263 13.74 11.45 4.50
CA CYS A 263 12.99 12.70 4.67
C CYS A 263 13.54 13.53 5.83
N LEU A 264 13.84 12.90 6.98
CA LEU A 264 14.47 13.59 8.12
C LEU A 264 15.85 14.15 7.74
N ALA A 265 16.69 13.35 7.08
CA ALA A 265 18.03 13.76 6.66
C ALA A 265 18.02 14.93 5.66
N ASN A 266 16.98 15.03 4.82
CA ASN A 266 16.79 16.10 3.84
C ASN A 266 15.91 17.27 4.35
N ASN A 267 15.54 17.30 5.63
CA ASN A 267 14.64 18.32 6.21
C ASN A 267 13.27 18.43 5.50
N ILE A 268 12.77 17.31 4.97
CA ILE A 268 11.46 17.23 4.32
C ILE A 268 10.39 16.97 5.37
N LYS A 269 9.40 17.86 5.44
CA LYS A 269 8.24 17.69 6.33
C LYS A 269 7.32 16.60 5.79
N ALA A 270 7.54 15.37 6.21
CA ALA A 270 6.66 14.24 5.92
C ALA A 270 5.75 13.96 7.12
N LYS A 271 4.45 13.77 6.86
CA LYS A 271 3.55 13.09 7.80
C LYS A 271 3.52 11.62 7.36
N PRO A 272 4.05 10.67 8.15
CA PRO A 272 3.97 9.26 7.80
C PRO A 272 2.51 8.86 7.54
N PHE A 273 2.25 8.28 6.37
CA PHE A 273 0.92 7.83 5.94
C PHE A 273 0.54 6.46 6.54
N VAL A 274 1.47 5.81 7.24
CA VAL A 274 1.29 4.58 8.03
C VAL A 274 2.03 4.69 9.35
N ASN A 275 1.58 3.92 10.36
CA ASN A 275 2.21 3.87 11.67
C ASN A 275 3.15 2.66 11.81
N LEU A 276 4.44 2.85 11.50
CA LEU A 276 5.46 1.80 11.58
C LEU A 276 5.79 1.34 13.02
N GLY A 277 5.27 2.02 14.04
CA GLY A 277 5.39 1.59 15.44
C GLY A 277 4.41 0.48 15.83
N GLU A 278 3.39 0.22 15.02
CA GLU A 278 2.43 -0.85 15.25
C GLU A 278 3.01 -2.22 14.86
N TYR A 279 2.66 -3.24 15.63
CA TYR A 279 3.05 -4.61 15.31
C TYR A 279 2.46 -5.08 13.97
N ASN A 280 1.17 -4.78 13.76
CA ASN A 280 0.47 -4.93 12.50
C ASN A 280 0.24 -3.54 11.93
N VAL A 281 1.14 -3.10 11.05
CA VAL A 281 1.05 -1.78 10.42
C VAL A 281 -0.18 -1.74 9.51
N ARG A 282 -1.19 -0.94 9.87
CA ARG A 282 -2.39 -0.78 9.05
C ARG A 282 -2.06 -0.19 7.69
N GLY A 283 -2.79 -0.65 6.66
CA GLY A 283 -2.59 -0.20 5.28
C GLY A 283 -1.27 -0.67 4.66
N VAL A 284 -0.59 -1.68 5.21
CA VAL A 284 0.64 -2.24 4.63
C VAL A 284 0.51 -3.75 4.43
N PHE A 285 0.76 -4.19 3.21
CA PHE A 285 0.92 -5.60 2.86
C PHE A 285 2.39 -5.88 2.50
N ASP A 286 3.14 -6.41 3.46
CA ASP A 286 4.53 -6.82 3.26
C ASP A 286 4.56 -8.31 2.84
N THR A 287 4.87 -8.57 1.57
CA THR A 287 4.85 -9.92 0.98
C THR A 287 5.85 -10.87 1.65
N MET A 288 6.98 -10.37 2.14
CA MET A 288 7.93 -11.21 2.89
C MET A 288 7.30 -11.65 4.21
N ARG A 289 6.63 -10.73 4.94
CA ARG A 289 5.94 -11.07 6.18
C ARG A 289 4.73 -11.97 5.96
N ALA A 290 3.98 -11.76 4.88
CA ALA A 290 2.86 -12.61 4.50
C ALA A 290 3.33 -14.05 4.23
N TRP A 291 4.46 -14.21 3.54
CA TRP A 291 5.08 -15.52 3.29
C TRP A 291 5.48 -16.26 4.57
N TRP A 292 5.90 -15.55 5.62
CA TRP A 292 6.38 -16.20 6.84
C TRP A 292 5.34 -17.12 7.49
N LEU A 293 4.04 -16.87 7.30
CA LEU A 293 2.96 -17.63 7.94
C LEU A 293 3.19 -17.84 9.46
N GLY A 294 3.88 -16.90 10.10
CA GLY A 294 4.27 -16.95 11.51
C GLY A 294 5.75 -17.27 11.80
N ASP A 295 6.51 -17.85 10.86
CA ASP A 295 7.95 -18.10 11.00
C ASP A 295 8.80 -16.87 10.67
N ARG A 296 8.95 -16.00 11.66
CA ARG A 296 9.72 -14.74 11.54
C ARG A 296 11.24 -14.94 11.41
N ARG A 297 11.75 -16.17 11.48
CA ARG A 297 13.20 -16.45 11.39
C ARG A 297 13.65 -16.70 9.96
N SER A 298 12.74 -17.12 9.09
CA SER A 298 13.03 -17.41 7.70
C SER A 298 12.98 -16.12 6.88
N ARG A 299 14.12 -15.62 6.38
CA ARG A 299 14.10 -14.59 5.33
C ARG A 299 13.98 -15.29 3.99
N VAL A 300 13.16 -14.74 3.10
CA VAL A 300 12.98 -15.25 1.73
C VAL A 300 13.07 -14.07 0.78
N SER A 301 13.68 -14.26 -0.40
CA SER A 301 13.73 -13.19 -1.39
C SER A 301 12.43 -13.11 -2.19
N LEU A 302 12.15 -11.96 -2.80
CA LEU A 302 11.03 -11.80 -3.75
C LEU A 302 11.15 -12.81 -4.89
N ASP A 303 12.37 -13.01 -5.38
CA ASP A 303 12.74 -13.94 -6.44
C ASP A 303 12.37 -15.39 -6.08
N ASP A 304 12.71 -15.86 -4.88
CA ASP A 304 12.36 -17.20 -4.42
C ASP A 304 10.84 -17.39 -4.32
N ILE A 305 10.11 -16.37 -3.83
CA ILE A 305 8.64 -16.41 -3.78
C ILE A 305 8.05 -16.44 -5.20
N ALA A 306 8.54 -15.58 -6.09
CA ALA A 306 8.07 -15.51 -7.48
C ALA A 306 8.29 -16.86 -8.19
N TRP A 307 9.48 -17.43 -8.05
CA TRP A 307 9.81 -18.75 -8.58
C TRP A 307 8.87 -19.84 -8.02
N ALA A 308 8.64 -19.85 -6.70
CA ALA A 308 7.73 -20.81 -6.07
C ALA A 308 6.28 -20.69 -6.56
N PHE A 309 5.86 -19.48 -6.98
CA PHE A 309 4.53 -19.22 -7.57
C PHE A 309 4.47 -19.43 -9.08
N GLY A 310 5.58 -19.77 -9.75
CA GLY A 310 5.66 -19.85 -11.21
C GLY A 310 5.51 -18.48 -11.89
N ILE A 311 5.87 -17.41 -11.18
CA ILE A 311 5.90 -16.04 -11.70
C ILE A 311 7.30 -15.78 -12.22
N GLU A 312 7.41 -15.20 -13.42
CA GLU A 312 8.70 -14.79 -13.97
C GLU A 312 9.37 -13.78 -13.01
N SER A 313 10.63 -14.07 -12.68
CA SER A 313 11.42 -13.24 -11.78
C SER A 313 11.68 -11.86 -12.36
N SER A 314 11.89 -10.89 -11.48
CA SER A 314 12.36 -9.57 -11.85
C SER A 314 13.80 -9.59 -12.35
N LYS A 315 14.57 -10.61 -11.95
CA LYS A 315 15.92 -10.89 -12.40
C LYS A 315 15.87 -11.49 -13.80
N THR A 316 15.81 -10.64 -14.81
CA THR A 316 16.29 -11.04 -16.14
C THR A 316 17.81 -11.23 -16.05
N SER A 317 18.36 -12.13 -16.87
CA SER A 317 19.73 -12.71 -16.76
C SER A 317 20.92 -11.73 -16.66
N ASN A 318 20.71 -10.42 -16.61
CA ASN A 318 21.76 -9.39 -16.54
C ASN A 318 21.75 -8.49 -15.29
N VAL A 319 20.69 -8.42 -14.47
CA VAL A 319 20.63 -7.46 -13.34
C VAL A 319 20.14 -8.14 -12.05
N GLU A 320 21.02 -8.24 -11.06
CA GLU A 320 20.68 -8.58 -9.68
C GLU A 320 20.78 -7.28 -8.86
N GLY A 321 20.00 -7.10 -7.78
CA GLY A 321 20.08 -5.91 -6.93
C GLY A 321 21.48 -5.61 -6.34
N SER A 322 22.37 -6.62 -6.32
CA SER A 322 23.81 -6.45 -6.03
C SER A 322 24.56 -5.57 -7.05
N LYS A 323 23.98 -5.33 -8.23
CA LYS A 323 24.57 -4.60 -9.36
C LYS A 323 24.11 -3.16 -9.51
N VAL A 324 23.23 -2.65 -8.64
CA VAL A 324 22.75 -1.25 -8.73
C VAL A 324 23.92 -0.27 -8.69
N PHE A 325 24.89 -0.52 -7.83
CA PHE A 325 26.12 0.29 -7.76
C PHE A 325 26.99 0.16 -9.04
N GLU A 326 27.09 -1.03 -9.63
CA GLU A 326 27.85 -1.26 -10.87
C GLU A 326 27.18 -0.57 -12.08
N LEU A 327 25.85 -0.72 -12.20
CA LEU A 327 25.05 -0.05 -13.23
C LEU A 327 25.14 1.47 -13.09
N TYR A 328 25.11 1.98 -11.85
CA TYR A 328 25.24 3.40 -11.57
C TYR A 328 26.61 3.92 -12.02
N GLN A 329 27.69 3.22 -11.66
CA GLN A 329 29.05 3.56 -12.12
C GLN A 329 29.19 3.49 -13.65
N ALA A 330 28.48 2.58 -14.30
CA ALA A 330 28.44 2.47 -15.75
C ALA A 330 27.53 3.52 -16.43
N GLY A 331 26.86 4.39 -15.67
CA GLY A 331 25.93 5.40 -16.19
C GLY A 331 24.61 4.82 -16.73
N LYS A 332 24.27 3.58 -16.37
CA LYS A 332 23.11 2.83 -16.86
C LYS A 332 21.85 3.09 -16.02
N LEU A 333 21.53 4.36 -15.80
CA LEU A 333 20.40 4.77 -14.95
C LEU A 333 19.04 4.32 -15.50
N ALA A 334 18.84 4.34 -16.82
CA ALA A 334 17.63 3.83 -17.44
C ALA A 334 17.40 2.32 -17.16
N GLU A 335 18.48 1.53 -17.09
CA GLU A 335 18.41 0.10 -16.73
C GLU A 335 18.02 -0.07 -15.26
N ILE A 336 18.55 0.76 -14.34
CA ILE A 336 18.17 0.75 -12.92
C ILE A 336 16.69 1.10 -12.75
N ARG A 337 16.22 2.13 -13.47
CA ARG A 337 14.82 2.56 -13.44
C ARG A 337 13.88 1.44 -13.88
N GLU A 338 14.20 0.77 -14.98
CA GLU A 338 13.37 -0.33 -15.50
C GLU A 338 13.44 -1.56 -14.59
N TYR A 339 14.61 -1.85 -14.02
CA TYR A 339 14.78 -2.90 -13.02
C TYR A 339 13.86 -2.68 -11.80
N ASN A 340 13.88 -1.48 -11.22
CA ASN A 340 13.05 -1.12 -10.06
C ASN A 340 11.54 -1.23 -10.37
N LEU A 341 11.11 -0.76 -11.55
CA LEU A 341 9.73 -0.95 -12.00
C LEU A 341 9.35 -2.42 -12.18
N ASN A 342 10.27 -3.24 -12.67
CA ASN A 342 10.05 -4.67 -12.84
C ASN A 342 9.89 -5.38 -11.48
N ASP A 343 10.70 -5.03 -10.47
CA ASP A 343 10.55 -5.52 -9.10
C ASP A 343 9.16 -5.21 -8.53
N VAL A 344 8.65 -4.01 -8.77
CA VAL A 344 7.28 -3.63 -8.39
C VAL A 344 6.22 -4.46 -9.11
N ARG A 345 6.36 -4.69 -10.43
CA ARG A 345 5.42 -5.54 -11.20
C ARG A 345 5.41 -6.97 -10.70
N VAL A 346 6.56 -7.54 -10.38
CA VAL A 346 6.68 -8.90 -9.83
C VAL A 346 6.08 -8.97 -8.44
N THR A 347 6.39 -8.00 -7.58
CA THR A 347 5.81 -7.88 -6.25
C THR A 347 4.29 -7.81 -6.29
N ARG A 348 3.74 -7.08 -7.26
CA ARG A 348 2.29 -7.01 -7.46
C ARG A 348 1.69 -8.36 -7.83
N LYS A 349 2.30 -9.12 -8.74
CA LYS A 349 1.83 -10.49 -9.08
C LYS A 349 1.90 -11.44 -7.88
N VAL A 350 2.95 -11.32 -7.06
CA VAL A 350 3.09 -12.08 -5.81
C VAL A 350 1.97 -11.74 -4.83
N TYR A 351 1.70 -10.45 -4.64
CA TYR A 351 0.61 -9.96 -3.80
C TYR A 351 -0.76 -10.45 -4.29
N GLU A 352 -1.05 -10.32 -5.59
CA GLU A 352 -2.27 -10.84 -6.22
C GLU A 352 -2.46 -12.34 -5.96
N ARG A 353 -1.39 -13.14 -6.08
CA ARG A 353 -1.43 -14.57 -5.78
C ARG A 353 -1.72 -14.85 -4.30
N MET A 354 -1.07 -14.12 -3.39
CA MET A 354 -1.26 -14.31 -1.95
C MET A 354 -2.69 -13.96 -1.52
N VAL A 355 -3.21 -12.82 -1.97
CA VAL A 355 -4.57 -12.37 -1.65
C VAL A 355 -5.61 -13.32 -2.24
N ALA A 356 -5.41 -13.83 -3.46
CA ALA A 356 -6.32 -14.81 -4.05
C ALA A 356 -6.39 -16.12 -3.22
N CYS A 357 -5.31 -16.52 -2.56
CA CYS A 357 -5.26 -17.74 -1.77
C CYS A 357 -5.75 -17.57 -0.32
N PHE A 358 -5.43 -16.45 0.33
CA PHE A 358 -5.67 -16.26 1.77
C PHE A 358 -6.73 -15.19 2.08
N GLY A 359 -7.21 -14.47 1.07
CA GLY A 359 -7.99 -13.25 1.27
C GLY A 359 -7.10 -12.08 1.73
N ARG A 360 -7.78 -11.00 2.14
CA ARG A 360 -7.17 -9.78 2.67
C ARG A 360 -7.02 -9.83 4.19
#